data_AF-A0A1Q9JTR2-F1
#
_entry.id   AF-A0A1Q9JTR2-F1
#
_cell.length_a   1.000
_cell.length_b   1.000
_cell.length_c   1.000
_cell.angle_alpha   90.00
_cell.angle_beta   90.00
_cell.angle_gamma   90.00
#
_symmetry.space_group_name_H-M   'P 1'
#
loop_
_entity.id
_entity.type
_entity.pdbx_description
1 polymer ?
#
loop_
_entity_poly.entity_id
_entity_poly.type
_entity_poly.pdbx_seq_one_letter_code
_entity_poly.pdbx_strand_id
1 'polypeptide(L)'
;MRNKIFAGIISGILACMIFLYGILSFTGHLVSANEKILSSGTYSVDGILRSATSNQASMGNAAIAKPMQIIADGDKIYLRMECKALTTSLGTAQFTGYLGAFHYFPGWKGGSSGYELPKNEAPVAASVKSYYKNVYDKYNHPQTGTDAKVKGKLYPQYMTIPVKERESEIWVQVYVPVMEEISKGSGLQYARLQLDCNVIKLRISIVISSTDIHYVCW
;
A
#
# COMPACT_ATOMS: atom_id res chain seq x y z
N MET A 1 -64.38 59.60 -4.20
CA MET A 1 -64.12 58.33 -4.94
C MET A 1 -62.61 58.21 -5.08
N ARG A 2 -61.98 57.35 -4.27
CA ARG A 2 -60.54 57.39 -3.95
C ARG A 2 -59.87 56.07 -4.37
N ASN A 3 -58.86 56.19 -5.23
CA ASN A 3 -57.67 55.36 -5.42
C ASN A 3 -57.83 53.83 -5.46
N LYS A 4 -57.85 53.25 -6.67
CA LYS A 4 -57.68 51.81 -6.94
C LYS A 4 -56.58 51.49 -7.98
N ILE A 5 -55.50 52.28 -8.06
CA ILE A 5 -54.45 52.05 -9.08
C ILE A 5 -53.07 51.69 -8.50
N PHE A 6 -52.84 51.77 -7.18
CA PHE A 6 -51.51 51.58 -6.60
C PHE A 6 -51.15 50.15 -6.14
N ALA A 7 -51.98 49.14 -6.41
CA ALA A 7 -51.76 47.77 -5.90
C ALA A 7 -50.97 46.84 -6.85
N GLY A 8 -50.73 47.24 -8.12
CA GLY A 8 -50.15 46.33 -9.13
C GLY A 8 -48.62 46.30 -9.22
N ILE A 9 -47.91 47.30 -8.69
CA ILE A 9 -46.47 47.49 -8.96
C ILE A 9 -45.58 46.85 -7.88
N ILE A 10 -46.09 46.67 -6.67
CA ILE A 10 -45.30 46.13 -5.54
C ILE A 10 -45.16 44.59 -5.63
N SER A 11 -46.09 43.91 -6.32
CA SER A 11 -46.05 42.45 -6.48
C SER A 11 -45.04 41.95 -7.52
N GLY A 12 -44.55 42.81 -8.42
CA GLY A 12 -43.60 42.42 -9.49
C GLY A 12 -42.14 42.47 -9.07
N ILE A 13 -41.76 43.38 -8.16
CA ILE A 13 -40.36 43.59 -7.76
C ILE A 13 -39.93 42.57 -6.69
N LEU A 14 -40.85 42.10 -5.86
CA LEU A 14 -40.57 41.10 -4.83
C LEU A 14 -40.38 39.68 -5.40
N ALA A 15 -41.03 39.36 -6.52
CA ALA A 15 -40.84 38.07 -7.21
C ALA A 15 -39.49 37.98 -7.95
N CYS A 16 -38.94 39.12 -8.41
CA CYS A 16 -37.64 39.16 -9.11
C CYS A 16 -36.46 39.04 -8.12
N MET A 17 -36.58 39.58 -6.91
CA MET A 17 -35.57 39.43 -5.85
C MET A 17 -35.46 37.99 -5.33
N ILE A 18 -36.54 37.21 -5.34
CA ILE A 18 -36.50 35.80 -4.92
C ILE A 18 -35.88 34.91 -6.02
N PHE A 19 -36.00 35.31 -7.30
CA PHE A 19 -35.36 34.60 -8.42
C PHE A 19 -33.85 34.87 -8.54
N LEU A 20 -33.34 35.99 -8.02
CA LEU A 20 -31.89 36.25 -7.96
C LEU A 20 -31.18 35.59 -6.77
N TYR A 21 -31.88 35.33 -5.66
CA TYR A 21 -31.30 34.57 -4.54
C TYR A 21 -31.32 33.05 -4.76
N GLY A 22 -32.23 32.54 -5.62
CA GLY A 22 -32.35 31.11 -5.93
C GLY A 22 -31.23 30.53 -6.83
N ILE A 23 -30.45 31.38 -7.49
CA ILE A 23 -29.32 30.94 -8.35
C ILE A 23 -28.00 30.90 -7.55
N LEU A 24 -27.94 31.46 -6.35
CA LEU A 24 -26.71 31.50 -5.53
C LEU A 24 -26.53 30.31 -4.58
N SER A 25 -27.33 29.25 -4.70
CA SER A 25 -27.22 28.06 -3.82
C SER A 25 -27.03 26.73 -4.54
N PHE A 26 -26.81 26.74 -5.86
CA PHE A 26 -26.66 25.51 -6.64
C PHE A 26 -25.40 25.52 -7.51
N THR A 27 -24.24 25.51 -6.87
CA THR A 27 -23.05 24.71 -7.24
C THR A 27 -22.01 24.85 -6.13
N GLY A 28 -22.42 24.46 -4.93
CA GLY A 28 -21.53 24.03 -3.87
C GLY A 28 -21.31 22.52 -3.91
N HIS A 29 -21.34 21.89 -5.09
CA HIS A 29 -20.54 20.69 -5.26
C HIS A 29 -19.10 21.18 -5.37
N LEU A 30 -18.49 21.37 -4.21
CA LEU A 30 -17.08 21.03 -4.05
C LEU A 30 -16.96 19.61 -4.61
N VAL A 31 -16.64 19.51 -5.90
CA VAL A 31 -15.70 18.48 -6.31
C VAL A 31 -14.54 18.73 -5.39
N SER A 32 -14.44 17.93 -4.33
CA SER A 32 -13.18 17.74 -3.65
C SER A 32 -12.28 17.20 -4.74
N ALA A 33 -11.61 18.13 -5.44
CA ALA A 33 -10.40 17.81 -6.15
C ALA A 33 -9.51 17.31 -5.02
N ASN A 34 -9.50 16.00 -4.84
CA ASN A 34 -8.45 15.33 -4.10
C ASN A 34 -7.20 15.71 -4.90
N GLU A 35 -6.54 16.79 -4.47
CA GLU A 35 -5.36 17.33 -5.13
C GLU A 35 -4.36 16.18 -5.15
N LYS A 36 -4.16 15.60 -6.33
CA LYS A 36 -3.29 14.46 -6.52
C LYS A 36 -1.88 14.91 -6.15
N ILE A 37 -1.38 14.47 -5.01
CA ILE A 37 -0.12 14.97 -4.44
C ILE A 37 1.07 14.41 -5.20
N LEU A 38 0.94 13.21 -5.78
CA LEU A 38 2.02 12.52 -6.47
C LEU A 38 1.83 12.57 -8.00
N SER A 39 2.79 13.18 -8.68
CA SER A 39 2.94 13.02 -10.13
C SER A 39 3.32 11.58 -10.50
N SER A 40 3.17 11.19 -11.77
CA SER A 40 3.62 9.86 -12.20
C SER A 40 5.13 9.73 -11.99
N GLY A 41 5.56 8.64 -11.36
CA GLY A 41 6.96 8.45 -11.00
C GLY A 41 7.16 7.35 -9.96
N THR A 42 8.44 7.08 -9.65
CA THR A 42 8.82 6.19 -8.55
C THR A 42 9.41 7.01 -7.42
N TYR A 43 8.95 6.77 -6.20
CA TYR A 43 9.38 7.44 -4.99
C TYR A 43 9.92 6.41 -4.00
N SER A 44 10.84 6.83 -3.14
CA SER A 44 11.25 6.04 -1.97
C SER A 44 10.35 6.39 -0.80
N VAL A 45 9.92 5.37 -0.05
CA VAL A 45 9.18 5.51 1.19
C VAL A 45 9.80 4.60 2.24
N ASP A 46 10.05 5.16 3.43
CA ASP A 46 10.48 4.35 4.57
C ASP A 46 9.28 3.73 5.28
N GLY A 47 9.55 2.68 6.05
CA GLY A 47 8.51 2.03 6.82
C GLY A 47 9.01 0.92 7.70
N ILE A 48 8.08 0.39 8.48
CA ILE A 48 8.33 -0.66 9.46
C ILE A 48 7.18 -1.66 9.42
N LEU A 49 7.53 -2.93 9.31
CA LEU A 49 6.58 -4.00 9.56
C LEU A 49 6.50 -4.20 11.07
N ARG A 50 5.39 -3.86 11.70
CA ARG A 50 5.14 -4.03 13.14
C ARG A 50 4.40 -5.31 13.44
N SER A 51 4.53 -5.76 14.68
CA SER A 51 3.65 -6.77 15.24
C SER A 51 2.17 -6.37 15.07
N ALA A 52 1.30 -7.35 14.85
CA ALA A 52 -0.14 -7.12 14.84
C ALA A 52 -0.68 -6.61 16.19
N THR A 53 -0.06 -7.01 17.30
CA THR A 53 -0.57 -6.77 18.65
C THR A 53 0.26 -5.76 19.46
N SER A 54 1.34 -5.23 18.89
CA SER A 54 2.18 -4.23 19.57
C SER A 54 2.89 -3.32 18.59
N ASN A 55 3.44 -2.22 19.09
CA ASN A 55 4.23 -1.29 18.28
C ASN A 55 5.70 -1.73 18.11
N GLN A 56 6.06 -2.96 18.47
CA GLN A 56 7.40 -3.48 18.20
C GLN A 56 7.55 -3.90 16.74
N ALA A 57 8.78 -3.90 16.23
CA ALA A 57 9.09 -4.46 14.92
C ALA A 57 8.67 -5.94 14.89
N SER A 58 8.04 -6.37 13.80
CA SER A 58 7.84 -7.79 13.50
C SER A 58 9.18 -8.43 13.15
N MET A 59 9.35 -9.73 13.41
CA MET A 59 10.50 -10.50 12.92
C MET A 59 10.65 -10.37 11.40
N GLY A 60 9.53 -10.29 10.67
CA GLY A 60 9.53 -10.11 9.21
C GLY A 60 9.99 -8.73 8.72
N ASN A 61 10.20 -7.75 9.62
CA ASN A 61 10.62 -6.39 9.23
C ASN A 61 11.96 -6.37 8.50
N ALA A 62 12.91 -7.22 8.90
CA ALA A 62 14.21 -7.34 8.24
C ALA A 62 14.11 -8.09 6.89
N ALA A 63 13.01 -8.81 6.66
CA ALA A 63 12.74 -9.52 5.41
C ALA A 63 12.18 -8.60 4.31
N ILE A 64 11.92 -7.32 4.59
CA ILE A 64 11.49 -6.34 3.60
C ILE A 64 12.64 -5.35 3.39
N ALA A 65 13.11 -5.22 2.15
CA ALA A 65 14.16 -4.26 1.82
C ALA A 65 13.67 -2.82 2.06
N LYS A 66 14.59 -1.98 2.54
CA LYS A 66 14.34 -0.55 2.79
C LYS A 66 15.32 0.31 1.99
N PRO A 67 14.89 1.51 1.53
CA PRO A 67 13.50 1.97 1.53
C PRO A 67 12.62 1.14 0.57
N MET A 68 11.32 1.12 0.83
CA MET A 68 10.33 0.60 -0.13
C MET A 68 10.09 1.63 -1.24
N GLN A 69 9.26 1.28 -2.22
CA GLN A 69 8.97 2.17 -3.35
C GLN A 69 7.47 2.45 -3.49
N ILE A 70 7.11 3.71 -3.70
CA ILE A 70 5.80 4.09 -4.22
C ILE A 70 5.92 4.26 -5.73
N ILE A 71 5.04 3.63 -6.48
CA ILE A 71 4.92 3.80 -7.94
C ILE A 71 3.58 4.48 -8.19
N ALA A 72 3.63 5.73 -8.65
CA ALA A 72 2.46 6.48 -9.10
C ALA A 72 2.40 6.43 -10.62
N ASP A 73 1.25 6.03 -11.16
CA ASP A 73 0.98 5.94 -12.59
C ASP A 73 -0.46 6.42 -12.85
N GLY A 74 -0.60 7.67 -13.26
CA GLY A 74 -1.92 8.32 -13.29
C GLY A 74 -2.57 8.24 -11.91
N ASP A 75 -3.83 7.84 -11.83
CA ASP A 75 -4.57 7.73 -10.57
C ASP A 75 -4.27 6.45 -9.77
N LYS A 76 -3.39 5.59 -10.29
CA LYS A 76 -3.04 4.32 -9.64
C LYS A 76 -1.74 4.48 -8.87
N ILE A 77 -1.77 4.09 -7.61
CA ILE A 77 -0.61 4.16 -6.72
C ILE A 77 -0.38 2.78 -6.10
N TYR A 78 0.87 2.33 -6.18
CA TYR A 78 1.29 1.04 -5.68
C TYR A 78 2.45 1.18 -4.72
N LEU A 79 2.39 0.45 -3.61
CA LEU A 79 3.57 0.16 -2.80
C LEU A 79 4.26 -1.08 -3.38
N ARG A 80 5.49 -0.93 -3.86
CA ARG A 80 6.38 -2.02 -4.26
C ARG A 80 7.33 -2.37 -3.11
N MET A 81 7.36 -3.65 -2.77
CA MET A 81 8.23 -4.23 -1.77
C MET A 81 9.17 -5.25 -2.41
N GLU A 82 10.40 -5.31 -1.90
CA GLU A 82 11.35 -6.38 -2.16
C GLU A 82 11.44 -7.27 -0.92
N CYS A 83 11.18 -8.55 -1.09
CA CYS A 83 11.24 -9.54 -0.04
C CYS A 83 12.61 -10.23 -0.07
N LYS A 84 13.31 -10.23 1.06
CA LYS A 84 14.62 -10.84 1.25
C LYS A 84 14.49 -12.11 2.08
N ALA A 85 15.46 -13.01 1.92
CA ALA A 85 15.64 -14.09 2.88
C ALA A 85 15.86 -13.51 4.28
N LEU A 86 15.27 -14.13 5.29
CA LEU A 86 15.49 -13.77 6.68
C LEU A 86 16.25 -14.90 7.36
N THR A 87 17.42 -14.57 7.91
CA THR A 87 18.18 -15.46 8.77
C THR A 87 18.01 -15.02 10.21
N THR A 88 17.54 -15.91 11.09
CA THR A 88 17.34 -15.66 12.51
C THR A 88 17.80 -16.85 13.34
N SER A 89 18.19 -16.61 14.59
CA SER A 89 18.57 -17.67 15.52
C SER A 89 17.44 -17.93 16.52
N LEU A 90 17.11 -19.21 16.73
CA LEU A 90 16.22 -19.65 17.80
C LEU A 90 16.97 -20.67 18.65
N GLY A 91 17.39 -20.26 19.84
CA GLY A 91 18.34 -21.01 20.66
C GLY A 91 19.71 -21.11 19.97
N THR A 92 20.25 -22.32 19.86
CA THR A 92 21.53 -22.60 19.17
C THR A 92 21.38 -22.83 17.66
N ALA A 93 20.15 -22.93 17.16
CA ALA A 93 19.88 -23.20 15.75
C ALA A 93 19.66 -21.90 14.97
N GLN A 94 20.22 -21.83 13.78
CA GLN A 94 19.99 -20.75 12.83
C GLN A 94 19.02 -21.20 11.74
N PHE A 95 18.00 -20.39 11.50
CA PHE A 95 16.96 -20.63 10.52
C PHE A 95 17.04 -19.57 9.44
N THR A 96 17.09 -20.01 8.18
CA THR A 96 16.89 -19.12 7.03
C THR A 96 15.56 -19.46 6.40
N GLY A 97 14.72 -18.44 6.20
CA GLY A 97 13.40 -18.59 5.62
C GLY A 97 13.11 -17.52 4.57
N TYR A 98 12.25 -17.89 3.63
CA TYR A 98 11.70 -16.98 2.64
C TYR A 98 10.21 -16.77 2.90
N LEU A 99 9.70 -15.64 2.41
CA LEU A 99 8.27 -15.36 2.37
C LEU A 99 7.60 -16.33 1.40
N GLY A 100 6.63 -17.11 1.87
CA GLY A 100 5.83 -18.02 1.04
C GLY A 100 4.65 -17.31 0.37
N ALA A 101 3.94 -16.47 1.12
CA ALA A 101 2.83 -15.68 0.60
C ALA A 101 2.65 -14.38 1.38
N PHE A 102 2.09 -13.36 0.73
CA PHE A 102 1.77 -12.08 1.34
C PHE A 102 0.40 -11.61 0.87
N HIS A 103 -0.43 -11.30 1.85
CA HIS A 103 -1.76 -10.76 1.65
C HIS A 103 -1.93 -9.49 2.48
N TYR A 104 -2.91 -8.68 2.12
CA TYR A 104 -3.27 -7.45 2.80
C TYR A 104 -4.78 -7.33 2.98
N PHE A 105 -5.20 -6.50 3.93
CA PHE A 105 -6.61 -6.25 4.23
C PHE A 105 -6.95 -4.80 3.86
N PRO A 106 -7.54 -4.54 2.68
CA PRO A 106 -7.92 -3.20 2.28
C PRO A 106 -8.87 -2.57 3.31
N GLY A 107 -8.51 -1.41 3.84
CA GLY A 107 -9.38 -0.65 4.73
C GLY A 107 -9.51 -1.17 6.17
N TRP A 108 -8.91 -2.30 6.53
CA TRP A 108 -8.89 -2.74 7.94
C TRP A 108 -7.97 -1.84 8.77
N LYS A 109 -8.44 -1.41 9.93
CA LYS A 109 -7.74 -0.46 10.82
C LYS A 109 -7.60 -0.96 12.27
N GLY A 110 -7.68 -2.28 12.47
CA GLY A 110 -7.46 -2.88 13.79
C GLY A 110 -8.67 -2.84 14.73
N GLY A 111 -9.88 -2.74 14.20
CA GLY A 111 -11.12 -2.67 14.98
C GLY A 111 -11.15 -1.49 15.96
N SER A 112 -11.91 -1.62 17.04
CA SER A 112 -12.11 -0.54 18.03
C SER A 112 -10.86 -0.25 18.86
N SER A 113 -10.04 -1.28 19.12
CA SER A 113 -8.79 -1.14 19.90
C SER A 113 -7.58 -0.68 19.08
N GLY A 114 -7.66 -0.72 17.74
CA GLY A 114 -6.52 -0.52 16.84
C GLY A 114 -5.57 -1.73 16.71
N TYR A 115 -5.84 -2.84 17.40
CA TYR A 115 -5.03 -4.07 17.38
C TYR A 115 -5.85 -5.35 17.14
N GLU A 116 -7.14 -5.23 16.84
CA GLU A 116 -7.98 -6.38 16.54
C GLU A 116 -7.58 -7.02 15.21
N LEU A 117 -7.45 -8.35 15.25
CA LEU A 117 -7.15 -9.14 14.05
C LEU A 117 -8.36 -9.14 13.11
N PRO A 118 -8.14 -9.08 11.78
CA PRO A 118 -9.18 -9.15 10.76
C PRO A 118 -9.74 -10.57 10.61
N LYS A 119 -10.40 -11.11 11.66
CA LYS A 119 -10.84 -12.53 11.71
C LYS A 119 -11.95 -12.88 10.72
N ASN A 120 -12.79 -11.90 10.38
CA ASN A 120 -13.96 -12.10 9.51
C ASN A 120 -13.80 -11.41 8.14
N GLU A 121 -12.61 -10.91 7.85
CA GLU A 121 -12.30 -10.24 6.59
C GLU A 121 -11.48 -11.17 5.70
N ALA A 122 -11.81 -11.22 4.41
CA ALA A 122 -11.03 -11.99 3.45
C ALA A 122 -9.76 -11.21 3.06
N PRO A 123 -8.56 -11.76 3.23
CA PRO A 123 -7.33 -11.13 2.77
C PRO A 123 -7.24 -11.10 1.25
N VAL A 124 -6.62 -10.06 0.70
CA VAL A 124 -6.31 -9.93 -0.74
C VAL A 124 -4.85 -10.25 -0.98
N ALA A 125 -4.55 -11.14 -1.95
CA ALA A 125 -3.17 -11.47 -2.29
C ALA A 125 -2.44 -10.27 -2.91
N ALA A 126 -1.19 -10.04 -2.49
CA ALA A 126 -0.34 -9.06 -3.16
C ALA A 126 0.03 -9.52 -4.57
N SER A 127 0.14 -8.58 -5.51
CA SER A 127 0.53 -8.89 -6.88
C SER A 127 2.03 -9.17 -6.95
N VAL A 128 2.43 -10.41 -7.22
CA VAL A 128 3.84 -10.77 -7.39
C VAL A 128 4.36 -10.27 -8.74
N LYS A 129 5.49 -9.56 -8.72
CA LYS A 129 6.16 -9.00 -9.91
C LYS A 129 7.36 -9.83 -10.35
N SER A 130 8.01 -10.53 -9.43
CA SER A 130 9.02 -11.52 -9.75
C SER A 130 9.18 -12.55 -8.64
N TYR A 131 9.82 -13.65 -8.98
CA TYR A 131 10.18 -14.72 -8.07
C TYR A 131 11.69 -14.91 -8.05
N TYR A 132 12.21 -15.42 -6.94
CA TYR A 132 13.58 -15.92 -6.87
C TYR A 132 13.74 -17.10 -7.83
N LYS A 133 14.64 -16.97 -8.81
CA LYS A 133 14.98 -18.07 -9.71
C LYS A 133 15.91 -19.04 -9.00
N ASN A 134 15.67 -20.34 -9.18
CA ASN A 134 16.54 -21.42 -8.68
C ASN A 134 16.77 -21.43 -7.14
N VAL A 135 15.88 -20.80 -6.37
CA VAL A 135 15.89 -20.90 -4.90
C VAL A 135 14.91 -21.97 -4.49
N TYR A 136 15.46 -23.13 -4.14
CA TYR A 136 14.73 -24.25 -3.57
C TYR A 136 15.33 -24.63 -2.22
N ASP A 137 14.47 -24.84 -1.24
CA ASP A 137 14.81 -25.37 0.07
C ASP A 137 13.95 -26.60 0.38
N LYS A 138 14.08 -27.14 1.59
CA LYS A 138 13.33 -28.33 2.01
C LYS A 138 11.81 -28.13 1.99
N TYR A 139 11.30 -26.90 1.97
CA TYR A 139 9.86 -26.63 1.99
C TYR A 139 9.29 -26.59 0.57
N ASN A 140 9.93 -25.84 -0.34
CA ASN A 140 9.36 -25.57 -1.67
C ASN A 140 9.91 -26.46 -2.81
N HIS A 141 10.88 -27.34 -2.55
CA HIS A 141 11.43 -28.23 -3.59
C HIS A 141 10.33 -29.03 -4.31
N PRO A 142 10.30 -29.12 -5.65
CA PRO A 142 9.15 -29.70 -6.37
C PRO A 142 8.90 -31.18 -6.03
N GLN A 143 9.96 -31.96 -5.87
CA GLN A 143 9.89 -33.39 -5.55
C GLN A 143 9.85 -33.63 -4.03
N THR A 144 10.81 -33.06 -3.29
CA THR A 144 11.05 -33.35 -1.87
C THR A 144 10.45 -32.34 -0.89
N GLY A 145 9.79 -31.29 -1.37
CA GLY A 145 9.22 -30.22 -0.54
C GLY A 145 8.28 -30.78 0.54
N THR A 146 8.48 -30.33 1.77
CA THR A 146 7.76 -30.78 2.97
C THR A 146 6.50 -29.97 3.25
N ASP A 147 6.40 -28.74 2.73
CA ASP A 147 5.26 -27.85 2.95
C ASP A 147 4.36 -27.82 1.72
N ALA A 148 3.18 -28.44 1.82
CA ALA A 148 2.21 -28.53 0.73
C ALA A 148 1.75 -27.16 0.20
N LYS A 149 1.82 -26.08 0.98
CA LYS A 149 1.39 -24.74 0.54
C LYS A 149 2.38 -24.11 -0.44
N VAL A 150 3.68 -24.43 -0.32
CA VAL A 150 4.75 -23.87 -1.15
C VAL A 150 5.48 -24.89 -2.03
N LYS A 151 5.21 -26.19 -1.87
CA LYS A 151 5.83 -27.25 -2.69
C LYS A 151 5.68 -26.97 -4.19
N GLY A 152 6.81 -26.99 -4.90
CA GLY A 152 6.88 -26.72 -6.34
C GLY A 152 6.68 -25.25 -6.73
N LYS A 153 6.58 -24.33 -5.77
CA LYS A 153 6.40 -22.90 -6.02
C LYS A 153 7.67 -22.13 -5.69
N LEU A 154 7.98 -21.13 -6.51
CA LEU A 154 9.08 -20.20 -6.21
C LEU A 154 8.65 -19.15 -5.19
N TYR A 155 9.61 -18.65 -4.42
CA TYR A 155 9.35 -17.57 -3.45
C TYR A 155 9.25 -16.20 -4.13
N PRO A 156 8.28 -15.35 -3.76
CA PRO A 156 8.18 -13.98 -4.25
C PRO A 156 9.44 -13.18 -3.89
N GLN A 157 9.93 -12.40 -4.85
CA GLN A 157 11.05 -11.47 -4.66
C GLN A 157 10.55 -10.02 -4.68
N TYR A 158 9.80 -9.63 -5.72
CA TYR A 158 9.18 -8.32 -5.78
C TYR A 158 7.66 -8.46 -5.81
N MET A 159 6.97 -7.58 -5.10
CA MET A 159 5.51 -7.59 -5.02
C MET A 159 4.96 -6.17 -4.89
N THR A 160 3.71 -5.99 -5.31
CA THR A 160 3.00 -4.71 -5.21
C THR A 160 1.63 -4.86 -4.58
N ILE A 161 1.23 -3.85 -3.81
CA ILE A 161 -0.13 -3.67 -3.32
C ILE A 161 -0.64 -2.28 -3.72
N PRO A 162 -1.93 -2.12 -4.09
CA PRO A 162 -2.50 -0.81 -4.30
C PRO A 162 -2.61 -0.05 -2.97
N VAL A 163 -2.29 1.24 -2.99
CA VAL A 163 -2.34 2.12 -1.80
C VAL A 163 -2.92 3.48 -2.15
N LYS A 164 -3.36 4.22 -1.14
CA LYS A 164 -3.72 5.65 -1.27
C LYS A 164 -2.47 6.52 -1.08
N GLU A 165 -2.50 7.77 -1.53
CA GLU A 165 -1.38 8.72 -1.45
C GLU A 165 -0.77 8.89 -0.06
N ARG A 166 -1.60 8.80 0.99
CA ARG A 166 -1.19 8.95 2.40
C ARG A 166 -1.57 7.71 3.23
N GLU A 167 -1.52 6.53 2.62
CA GLU A 167 -1.76 5.28 3.35
C GLU A 167 -0.63 5.05 4.36
N SER A 168 -0.88 5.30 5.64
CA SER A 168 0.14 5.23 6.69
C SER A 168 0.21 3.87 7.38
N GLU A 169 -0.85 3.06 7.32
CA GLU A 169 -0.89 1.73 7.92
C GLU A 169 -1.73 0.76 7.09
N ILE A 170 -1.12 -0.39 6.80
CA ILE A 170 -1.71 -1.48 6.02
C ILE A 170 -1.62 -2.76 6.86
N TRP A 171 -2.77 -3.38 7.12
CA TRP A 171 -2.82 -4.68 7.77
C TRP A 171 -2.48 -5.78 6.77
N VAL A 172 -1.60 -6.70 7.18
CA VAL A 172 -1.08 -7.76 6.31
C VAL A 172 -1.12 -9.12 7.00
N GLN A 173 -1.23 -10.16 6.16
CA GLN A 173 -1.10 -11.55 6.56
C GLN A 173 -0.01 -12.19 5.71
N VAL A 174 0.99 -12.77 6.36
CA VAL A 174 2.12 -13.41 5.70
C VAL A 174 2.13 -14.90 6.02
N TYR A 175 2.64 -15.69 5.07
CA TYR A 175 2.93 -17.10 5.29
C TYR A 175 4.44 -17.35 5.18
N VAL A 176 5.01 -17.99 6.20
CA VAL A 176 6.45 -18.29 6.30
C VAL A 176 6.64 -19.78 6.61
N PRO A 177 7.11 -20.60 5.64
CA PRO A 177 7.21 -22.06 5.80
C PRO A 177 8.03 -22.52 7.00
N VAL A 178 9.18 -21.88 7.25
CA VAL A 178 10.05 -22.25 8.38
C VAL A 178 9.35 -22.07 9.73
N MET A 179 8.42 -21.12 9.84
CA MET A 179 7.64 -20.91 11.08
C MET A 179 6.56 -21.98 11.25
N GLU A 180 6.00 -22.51 10.16
CA GLU A 180 5.08 -23.65 10.20
C GLU A 180 5.77 -24.93 10.68
N GLU A 181 7.03 -25.13 10.31
CA GLU A 181 7.82 -26.27 10.78
C GLU A 181 8.21 -26.16 12.24
N ILE A 182 8.71 -24.99 12.68
CA ILE A 182 9.10 -24.76 14.08
C ILE A 182 7.91 -25.01 15.01
N SER A 183 6.71 -24.56 14.62
CA SER A 183 5.49 -24.80 15.37
C SER A 183 4.29 -24.79 14.43
N LYS A 184 3.62 -25.94 14.29
CA LYS A 184 2.45 -26.10 13.42
C LYS A 184 1.40 -25.01 13.69
N GLY A 185 0.92 -24.36 12.64
CA GLY A 185 -0.01 -23.22 12.71
C GLY A 185 0.67 -21.85 12.86
N SER A 186 1.97 -21.79 13.15
CA SER A 186 2.71 -20.52 13.31
C SER A 186 3.25 -19.96 11.98
N GLY A 187 3.03 -20.67 10.87
CA GLY A 187 3.42 -20.20 9.54
C GLY A 187 2.61 -19.00 9.08
N LEU A 188 1.33 -18.93 9.45
CA LEU A 188 0.44 -17.81 9.10
C LEU A 188 0.48 -16.75 10.20
N GLN A 189 0.95 -15.54 9.87
CA GLN A 189 1.13 -14.46 10.84
C GLN A 189 0.49 -13.17 10.35
N TYR A 190 -0.01 -12.37 11.30
CA TYR A 190 -0.52 -11.04 11.04
C TYR A 190 0.52 -9.98 11.43
N ALA A 191 0.57 -8.89 10.68
CA ALA A 191 1.43 -7.76 10.95
C ALA A 191 0.78 -6.46 10.43
N ARG A 192 1.39 -5.34 10.79
CA ARG A 192 0.98 -4.00 10.34
C ARG A 192 2.14 -3.33 9.65
N LEU A 193 2.02 -3.07 8.35
CA LEU A 193 3.00 -2.31 7.60
C LEU A 193 2.72 -0.83 7.76
N GLN A 194 3.60 -0.12 8.47
CA GLN A 194 3.49 1.32 8.68
C GLN A 194 4.46 2.06 7.77
N LEU A 195 3.92 3.01 6.99
CA LEU A 195 4.67 3.81 6.02
C LEU A 195 4.90 5.22 6.58
N ASP A 196 6.14 5.70 6.48
CA ASP A 196 6.45 7.11 6.76
C ASP A 196 6.18 7.96 5.53
N CYS A 197 4.92 8.38 5.38
CA CYS A 197 4.47 9.20 4.25
C CYS A 197 4.84 10.69 4.39
N ASN A 198 5.48 11.10 5.50
CA ASN A 198 5.96 12.48 5.64
C ASN A 198 7.28 12.69 4.89
N VAL A 199 7.98 11.60 4.57
CA VAL A 199 9.28 11.61 3.89
C VAL A 199 9.19 10.79 2.60
N ILE A 200 8.47 11.31 1.60
CA ILE A 200 8.42 10.72 0.26
C ILE A 200 9.47 11.41 -0.62
N LYS A 201 10.45 10.65 -1.13
CA LYS A 201 11.53 11.19 -1.97
C LYS A 201 11.41 10.69 -3.40
N LEU A 202 11.27 11.60 -4.36
CA LEU A 202 11.26 11.25 -5.79
C LEU A 202 12.59 10.56 -6.17
N ARG A 203 12.53 9.40 -6.83
CA ARG A 203 13.71 8.79 -7.46
C ARG A 203 13.78 9.23 -8.91
N ILE A 204 14.77 10.06 -9.23
CA ILE A 204 15.14 10.38 -10.60
C ILE A 204 16.16 9.32 -11.04
N SER A 205 15.77 8.45 -11.95
CA SER A 205 16.73 7.58 -12.64
C SER A 205 17.23 8.32 -13.88
N ILE A 206 18.40 8.95 -13.79
CA ILE A 206 19.07 9.54 -14.95
C ILE A 206 19.57 8.38 -15.80
N VAL A 207 18.93 8.13 -16.94
CA VAL A 207 19.46 7.26 -17.98
C VAL A 207 20.40 8.10 -18.84
N ILE A 208 21.70 8.00 -18.60
CA ILE A 208 22.69 8.60 -19.50
C ILE A 208 22.82 7.65 -20.70
N SER A 209 22.25 8.03 -21.85
CA SER A 209 22.50 7.34 -23.11
C SER A 209 23.94 7.62 -23.53
N SER A 210 24.72 6.57 -23.81
CA SER A 210 26.16 6.67 -24.12
C SER A 210 26.47 7.21 -25.52
N THR A 211 25.57 7.99 -26.13
CA THR A 211 25.70 8.45 -27.53
C THR A 211 26.21 9.88 -27.68
N ASP A 212 26.35 10.66 -26.60
CA ASP A 212 26.77 12.06 -26.66
C ASP A 212 28.13 12.32 -25.99
N ILE A 213 29.16 11.54 -26.34
CA ILE A 213 30.56 11.91 -26.05
C ILE A 213 31.22 12.32 -27.36
N HIS A 214 31.05 13.58 -27.76
CA HIS A 214 31.94 14.21 -28.71
C HIS A 214 33.24 14.58 -27.98
N TYR A 215 34.28 13.76 -28.16
CA TYR A 215 35.64 14.11 -27.76
C TYR A 215 36.10 15.32 -28.59
N VAL A 216 36.10 16.51 -27.98
CA VAL A 216 36.88 17.63 -28.50
C VAL A 216 38.32 17.40 -28.02
N CYS A 217 39.14 16.87 -28.93
CA CYS A 217 40.58 16.79 -28.73
C CYS A 217 41.15 18.21 -28.86
N TRP A 218 41.84 18.69 -27.83
CA TRP A 218 42.82 19.77 -27.95
C TRP A 218 44.19 19.14 -28.23
#